data_AF-A0A2J6PPH5-F1
#
_entry.id   AF-A0A2J6PPH5-F1
#
_cell.length_a   1.000
_cell.length_b   1.000
_cell.length_c   1.000
_cell.angle_alpha   90.00
_cell.angle_beta   90.00
_cell.angle_gamma   90.00
#
_symmetry.space_group_name_H-M   'P 1'
#
loop_
_entity.id
_entity.type
_entity.pdbx_description
1 polymer ?
#
loop_
_entity_poly.entity_id
_entity_poly.type
_entity_poly.pdbx_seq_one_letter_code
_entity_poly.pdbx_strand_id
1 'polypeptide(L)'
;MHPPGSRDPPPQPPTLSQVTNTLAALESQARRYSRLMRQWDRSSAAIAEIFAPFQYLTRTAIQDLVYRARTLQRRIGGNFQLDPKGRREHEEHEALKRMLKATRDDLTAVEDQLDELQLDEDQLDTHRLARDQLERDQLDEHRLDRHQLDEHQLDKDRLDELPQPSSPMFYSHPSAPNSYLSESGSLRSHNPYHPSNEILQLRGENSDYRDENLALREELDEKEAIIRSLRDRVAVLEGEVEDGESADGEGGKEREDDEDVDWVEGGLIRGAKRRKL
;
A
#
# COMPACT_ATOMS: atom_id res chain seq x y z
N MET A 1 -6.22 42.54 17.02
CA MET A 1 -6.20 43.41 18.22
C MET A 1 -7.44 43.08 19.02
N HIS A 2 -7.32 42.83 20.33
CA HIS A 2 -8.52 42.63 21.16
C HIS A 2 -9.32 43.95 21.17
N PRO A 3 -10.66 43.88 21.11
CA PRO A 3 -11.49 45.07 21.19
C PRO A 3 -11.20 45.80 22.50
N PRO A 4 -11.11 47.15 22.48
CA PRO A 4 -10.91 47.93 23.70
C PRO A 4 -12.02 47.58 24.70
N GLY A 5 -11.65 46.96 25.83
CA GLY A 5 -12.59 46.49 26.85
C GLY A 5 -12.67 44.98 27.04
N SER A 6 -12.04 44.15 26.19
CA SER A 6 -11.89 42.71 26.47
C SER A 6 -11.09 42.52 27.76
N ARG A 7 -11.76 41.97 28.78
CA ARG A 7 -11.21 41.65 30.10
C ARG A 7 -10.61 40.24 30.14
N ASP A 8 -10.35 39.63 28.98
CA ASP A 8 -9.79 38.30 28.94
C ASP A 8 -8.40 38.33 29.59
N PRO A 9 -8.17 37.57 30.67
CA PRO A 9 -6.88 37.54 31.32
C PRO A 9 -5.83 37.10 30.29
N PRO A 10 -4.61 37.67 30.32
CA PRO A 10 -3.55 37.27 29.41
C PRO A 10 -3.32 35.75 29.53
N PRO A 11 -3.06 35.06 28.40
CA PRO A 11 -2.84 33.62 28.43
C PRO A 11 -1.69 33.29 29.39
N GLN A 12 -1.89 32.29 30.24
CA GLN A 12 -0.86 31.88 31.18
C GLN A 12 0.34 31.30 30.41
N PRO A 13 1.58 31.63 30.83
CA PRO A 13 2.76 31.04 30.22
C PRO A 13 2.75 29.52 30.38
N PRO A 14 3.26 28.78 29.39
CA PRO A 14 3.28 27.33 29.45
C PRO A 14 4.20 26.86 30.58
N THR A 15 3.78 25.83 31.30
CA THR A 15 4.59 25.26 32.38
C THR A 15 5.75 24.44 31.80
N LEU A 16 6.84 24.29 32.57
CA LEU A 16 7.97 23.46 32.17
C LEU A 16 7.55 22.01 31.86
N SER A 17 6.60 21.47 32.63
CA SER A 17 6.08 20.11 32.40
C SER A 17 5.33 20.01 31.07
N GLN A 18 4.51 21.00 30.71
CA GLN A 18 3.81 21.05 29.43
C GLN A 18 4.80 21.07 28.25
N VAL A 19 5.83 21.91 28.31
CA VAL A 19 6.84 21.98 27.24
C VAL A 19 7.68 20.70 27.17
N THR A 20 8.01 20.11 28.31
CA THR A 20 8.73 18.82 28.37
C THR A 20 7.92 17.69 27.73
N ASN A 21 6.61 17.65 27.97
CA ASN A 21 5.71 16.68 27.34
C ASN A 21 5.64 16.89 25.81
N THR A 22 5.54 18.14 25.35
CA THR A 22 5.56 18.45 23.91
C THR A 22 6.88 18.05 23.25
N LEU A 23 8.01 18.30 23.91
CA LEU A 23 9.32 17.86 23.44
C LEU A 23 9.40 16.33 23.33
N ALA A 24 9.01 15.59 24.37
CA ALA A 24 9.01 14.14 24.36
C ALA A 24 8.14 13.56 23.22
N ALA A 25 6.99 14.20 22.95
CA ALA A 25 6.11 13.82 21.85
C ALA A 25 6.77 14.07 20.47
N LEU A 26 7.42 15.22 20.27
CA LEU A 26 8.16 15.52 19.03
C LEU A 26 9.34 14.55 18.82
N GLU A 27 10.08 14.21 19.88
CA GLU A 27 11.15 13.20 19.80
C GLU A 27 10.60 11.80 19.46
N SER A 28 9.42 11.46 19.96
CA SER A 28 8.73 10.23 19.56
C SER A 28 8.37 10.23 18.08
N GLN A 29 7.82 11.33 17.54
CA GLN A 29 7.51 11.45 16.11
C GLN A 29 8.78 11.40 15.24
N ALA A 30 9.88 12.02 15.68
CA ALA A 30 11.17 11.93 14.98
C ALA A 30 11.69 10.49 14.89
N ARG A 31 11.51 9.70 15.95
CA ARG A 31 11.83 8.26 15.95
C ARG A 31 10.89 7.45 15.06
N ARG A 32 9.58 7.75 15.07
CA ARG A 32 8.58 7.13 14.17
C ARG A 32 8.95 7.36 12.70
N TYR A 33 9.15 8.61 12.30
CA TYR A 33 9.61 8.97 10.96
C TYR A 33 10.92 8.25 10.59
N SER A 34 11.90 8.20 11.49
CA SER A 34 13.17 7.53 11.22
C SER A 34 13.03 6.01 11.04
N ARG A 35 12.02 5.38 11.66
CA ARG A 35 11.70 3.95 11.43
C ARG A 35 11.07 3.76 10.06
N LEU A 36 10.10 4.59 9.68
CA LEU A 36 9.48 4.55 8.35
C LEU A 36 10.52 4.70 7.24
N MET A 37 11.42 5.66 7.37
CA MET A 37 12.49 5.88 6.37
C MET A 37 13.54 4.77 6.31
N ARG A 38 13.59 3.87 7.31
CA ARG A 38 14.47 2.69 7.25
C ARG A 38 13.77 1.49 6.61
N GLN A 39 12.45 1.40 6.78
CA GLN A 39 11.63 0.34 6.20
C GLN A 39 11.36 0.62 4.72
N TRP A 40 11.10 1.88 4.39
CA TRP A 40 10.66 2.33 3.08
C TRP A 40 11.71 3.23 2.45
N ASP A 41 12.28 2.82 1.32
CA ASP A 41 13.26 3.62 0.60
C ASP A 41 12.58 4.68 -0.27
N ARG A 42 12.81 5.96 0.05
CA ARG A 42 12.30 7.09 -0.73
C ARG A 42 12.87 7.17 -2.16
N SER A 43 13.88 6.38 -2.50
CA SER A 43 14.36 6.27 -3.88
C SER A 43 13.35 5.59 -4.81
N SER A 44 12.43 4.79 -4.26
CA SER A 44 11.32 4.20 -5.01
C SER A 44 10.33 5.26 -5.46
N ALA A 45 9.95 5.24 -6.73
CA ALA A 45 9.02 6.20 -7.32
C ALA A 45 7.64 6.17 -6.64
N ALA A 46 7.10 4.98 -6.35
CA ALA A 46 5.82 4.82 -5.68
C ALA A 46 5.84 5.41 -4.26
N ILE A 47 6.92 5.15 -3.52
CA ILE A 47 7.12 5.72 -2.18
C ILE A 47 7.28 7.24 -2.28
N ALA A 48 8.04 7.74 -3.26
CA ALA A 48 8.21 9.18 -3.47
C ALA A 48 6.87 9.89 -3.76
N GLU A 49 5.96 9.25 -4.49
CA GLU A 49 4.62 9.75 -4.78
C GLU A 49 3.75 9.86 -3.51
N ILE A 50 3.77 8.83 -2.64
CA ILE A 50 3.11 8.86 -1.32
C ILE A 50 3.59 10.04 -0.47
N PHE A 51 4.89 10.35 -0.50
CA PHE A 51 5.45 11.47 0.25
C PHE A 51 5.30 12.84 -0.42
N ALA A 52 4.90 12.91 -1.70
CA ALA A 52 4.85 14.15 -2.48
C ALA A 52 3.90 15.23 -1.90
N PRO A 53 2.71 14.88 -1.34
CA PRO A 53 1.84 15.85 -0.67
C PRO A 53 2.45 16.42 0.62
N PHE A 54 3.36 15.68 1.26
CA PHE A 54 3.90 15.97 2.59
C PHE A 54 5.32 16.54 2.52
N GLN A 55 5.52 17.59 1.72
CA GLN A 55 6.85 18.16 1.45
C GLN A 55 7.57 18.67 2.71
N TYR A 56 6.84 19.05 3.75
CA TYR A 56 7.40 19.49 5.03
C TYR A 56 7.78 18.32 5.95
N LEU A 57 7.34 17.09 5.64
CA LEU A 57 7.65 15.90 6.41
C LEU A 57 9.06 15.38 6.03
N THR A 58 10.05 16.20 6.34
CA THR A 58 11.46 15.91 6.15
C THR A 58 12.13 15.69 7.50
N ARG A 59 13.21 14.89 7.50
CA ARG A 59 14.04 14.69 8.69
C ARG A 59 14.48 16.02 9.31
N THR A 60 14.88 16.97 8.47
CA THR A 60 15.35 18.29 8.88
C THR A 60 14.24 19.13 9.50
N ALA A 61 13.04 19.16 8.92
CA ALA A 61 11.90 19.88 9.49
C ALA A 61 11.47 19.33 10.85
N ILE A 62 11.38 18.01 11.00
CA ILE A 62 11.04 17.39 12.29
C ILE A 62 12.14 17.67 13.34
N GLN A 63 13.41 17.62 12.93
CA GLN A 63 14.53 17.97 13.82
C GLN A 63 14.53 19.45 14.22
N ASP A 64 14.14 20.36 13.32
CA ASP A 64 13.98 21.78 13.64
C ASP A 64 12.89 21.99 14.70
N LEU A 65 11.76 21.27 14.61
CA LEU A 65 10.73 21.28 15.65
C LEU A 65 11.26 20.81 17.02
N VAL A 66 12.01 19.70 17.04
CA VAL A 66 12.65 19.21 18.27
C VAL A 66 13.62 20.24 18.84
N TYR A 67 14.42 20.88 17.98
CA TYR A 67 15.36 21.92 18.38
C TYR A 67 14.66 23.14 18.97
N ARG A 68 13.60 23.64 18.33
CA ARG A 68 12.75 24.73 18.83
C ARG A 68 12.14 24.38 20.19
N ALA A 69 11.58 23.17 20.33
CA ALA A 69 11.01 22.71 21.60
C ALA A 69 12.05 22.62 22.73
N ARG A 70 13.27 22.13 22.45
CA ARG A 70 14.39 22.14 23.42
C ARG A 70 14.81 23.56 23.80
N THR A 71 14.82 24.47 22.83
CA THR A 71 15.18 25.87 23.05
C THR A 71 14.15 26.55 23.95
N LEU A 72 12.86 26.33 23.70
CA LEU A 72 11.76 26.78 24.54
C LEU A 72 11.86 26.19 25.96
N GLN A 73 12.11 24.88 26.08
CA GLN A 73 12.30 24.21 27.37
C GLN A 73 13.44 24.85 28.19
N ARG A 74 14.58 25.13 27.55
CA ARG A 74 15.73 25.79 28.21
C ARG A 74 15.42 27.21 28.65
N ARG A 75 14.63 27.97 27.88
CA ARG A 75 14.23 29.33 28.28
C ARG A 75 13.28 29.34 29.48
N ILE A 76 12.34 28.39 29.53
CA ILE A 76 11.37 28.28 30.64
C ILE A 76 12.03 27.68 31.90
N GLY A 77 12.93 26.70 31.74
CA GLY A 77 13.62 26.05 32.85
C GLY A 77 14.86 26.79 33.35
N GLY A 78 15.47 27.63 32.51
CA GLY A 78 16.58 28.49 32.90
C GLY A 78 16.05 29.77 33.55
N ASN A 79 16.78 30.32 34.52
CA ASN A 79 16.49 31.63 35.14
C ASN A 79 16.68 32.82 34.17
N PHE A 80 16.41 32.64 32.88
CA PHE A 80 16.36 33.74 31.94
C PHE A 80 15.20 34.66 32.32
N GLN A 81 15.39 35.97 32.20
CA GLN A 81 14.32 36.95 32.34
C GLN A 81 13.27 36.66 31.26
N LEU A 82 12.28 35.84 31.60
CA LEU A 82 11.08 35.66 30.79
C LEU A 82 10.42 37.03 30.67
N ASP A 83 9.84 37.30 29.50
CA ASP A 83 8.93 38.43 29.37
C ASP A 83 7.91 38.30 30.51
N PRO A 84 7.71 39.32 31.36
CA PRO A 84 6.74 39.25 32.45
C PRO A 84 5.32 38.91 31.96
N LYS A 85 5.05 39.07 30.67
CA LYS A 85 3.78 38.68 30.04
C LYS A 85 3.76 37.26 29.49
N GLY A 86 4.90 36.59 29.32
CA GLY A 86 5.01 35.20 28.84
C GLY A 86 4.36 34.92 27.47
N ARG A 87 4.00 35.97 26.73
CA ARG A 87 3.14 35.89 25.55
C ARG A 87 3.85 35.17 24.41
N ARG A 88 5.14 35.47 24.23
CA ARG A 88 5.95 34.88 23.18
C ARG A 88 6.13 33.37 23.37
N GLU A 89 6.44 32.94 24.59
CA GLU A 89 6.64 31.54 24.94
C GLU A 89 5.33 30.75 24.79
N HIS A 90 4.20 31.37 25.16
CA HIS A 90 2.87 30.79 24.95
C HIS A 90 2.55 30.62 23.46
N GLU A 91 2.70 31.67 22.65
CA GLU A 91 2.46 31.61 21.21
C GLU A 91 3.36 30.58 20.51
N GLU A 92 4.63 30.49 20.91
CA GLU A 92 5.58 29.49 20.39
C GLU A 92 5.20 28.07 20.83
N HIS A 93 4.76 27.87 22.08
CA HIS A 93 4.30 26.56 22.56
C HIS A 93 3.05 26.09 21.80
N GLU A 94 2.08 26.98 21.61
CA GLU A 94 0.86 26.67 20.85
C GLU A 94 1.18 26.40 19.37
N ALA A 95 2.11 27.14 18.77
CA ALA A 95 2.60 26.84 17.43
C ALA A 95 3.24 25.44 17.35
N LEU A 96 4.10 25.08 18.32
CA LEU A 96 4.70 23.75 18.40
C LEU A 96 3.64 22.64 18.58
N LYS A 97 2.59 22.85 19.37
CA LYS A 97 1.48 21.89 19.49
C LYS A 97 0.74 21.70 18.17
N ARG A 98 0.42 22.79 17.46
CA ARG A 98 -0.25 22.70 16.14
C ARG A 98 0.60 21.95 15.14
N MET A 99 1.90 22.26 15.07
CA MET A 99 2.84 21.57 14.18
C MET A 99 3.04 20.11 14.57
N LEU A 100 3.10 19.79 15.87
CA LEU A 100 3.16 18.41 16.37
C LEU A 100 1.90 17.63 15.96
N LYS A 101 0.71 18.22 16.11
CA LYS A 101 -0.54 17.59 15.71
C LYS A 101 -0.56 17.33 14.20
N ALA A 102 -0.28 18.34 13.39
CA ALA A 102 -0.20 18.18 11.93
C ALA A 102 0.80 17.07 11.55
N THR A 103 2.05 17.15 12.03
CA THR A 103 3.09 16.15 11.79
C THR A 103 2.65 14.73 12.17
N ARG A 104 1.91 14.59 13.28
CA ARG A 104 1.39 13.28 13.72
C ARG A 104 0.34 12.75 12.77
N ASP A 105 -0.62 13.59 12.39
CA ASP A 105 -1.74 13.23 11.52
C ASP A 105 -1.21 12.85 10.13
N ASP A 106 -0.25 13.61 9.60
CA ASP A 106 0.41 13.33 8.33
C ASP A 106 1.25 12.05 8.35
N LEU A 107 1.99 11.81 9.44
CA LEU A 107 2.73 10.55 9.61
C LEU A 107 1.80 9.34 9.65
N THR A 108 0.60 9.49 10.22
CA THR A 108 -0.40 8.43 10.21
C THR A 108 -0.97 8.23 8.81
N ALA A 109 -1.32 9.31 8.09
CA ALA A 109 -1.81 9.19 6.71
C ALA A 109 -0.78 8.50 5.79
N VAL A 110 0.50 8.83 5.94
CA VAL A 110 1.59 8.16 5.21
C VAL A 110 1.73 6.70 5.60
N GLU A 111 1.61 6.35 6.88
CA GLU A 111 1.64 4.95 7.34
C GLU A 111 0.49 4.16 6.73
N ASP A 112 -0.73 4.70 6.78
CA ASP A 112 -1.91 4.04 6.21
C ASP A 112 -1.76 3.79 4.70
N GLN A 113 -1.20 4.76 3.95
CA GLN A 113 -0.93 4.61 2.51
C GLN A 113 0.18 3.58 2.20
N LEU A 114 1.20 3.48 3.05
CA LEU A 114 2.26 2.49 2.89
C LEU A 114 1.77 1.08 3.23
N ASP A 115 0.91 0.94 4.24
CA ASP A 115 0.29 -0.33 4.61
C ASP A 115 -0.65 -0.83 3.50
N GLU A 116 -1.41 0.07 2.86
CA GLU A 116 -2.23 -0.25 1.68
C GLU A 116 -1.37 -0.75 0.50
N LEU A 117 -0.27 -0.03 0.20
CA LEU A 117 0.66 -0.45 -0.85
C LEU A 117 1.30 -1.81 -0.57
N GLN A 118 1.60 -2.11 0.70
CA GLN A 118 2.14 -3.41 1.08
C GLN A 118 1.12 -4.55 0.88
N LEU A 119 -0.15 -4.31 1.24
CA LEU A 119 -1.22 -5.28 1.05
C LEU A 119 -1.47 -5.60 -0.42
N ASP A 120 -1.36 -4.61 -1.30
CA ASP A 120 -1.51 -4.80 -2.74
C ASP A 120 -0.36 -5.64 -3.32
N GLU A 121 0.88 -5.44 -2.85
CA GLU A 121 2.04 -6.25 -3.24
C GLU A 121 1.88 -7.71 -2.78
N ASP A 122 1.48 -7.93 -1.52
CA ASP A 122 1.23 -9.28 -0.97
C ASP A 122 0.09 -10.01 -1.71
N GLN A 123 -0.95 -9.29 -2.13
CA GLN A 123 -2.05 -9.86 -2.93
C GLN A 123 -1.58 -10.28 -4.31
N LEU A 124 -0.80 -9.44 -5.00
CA LEU A 124 -0.24 -9.76 -6.31
C LEU A 124 0.67 -10.99 -6.25
N ASP A 125 1.52 -11.09 -5.22
CA ASP A 125 2.38 -12.26 -5.02
C ASP A 125 1.56 -13.53 -4.76
N THR A 126 0.48 -13.42 -3.97
CA THR A 126 -0.43 -14.55 -3.73
C THR A 126 -1.12 -15.00 -5.03
N HIS A 127 -1.56 -14.06 -5.86
CA HIS A 127 -2.17 -14.35 -7.15
C HIS A 127 -1.18 -14.97 -8.15
N ARG A 128 0.08 -14.50 -8.16
CA ARG A 128 1.15 -15.09 -8.99
C ARG A 128 1.44 -16.53 -8.59
N LEU A 129 1.60 -16.80 -7.30
CA LEU A 129 1.81 -18.17 -6.81
C LEU A 129 0.63 -19.09 -7.10
N ALA A 130 -0.61 -18.60 -6.96
CA ALA A 130 -1.80 -19.37 -7.30
C ALA A 130 -1.88 -19.70 -8.80
N ARG A 131 -1.50 -18.74 -9.66
CA ARG A 131 -1.42 -18.94 -11.11
C ARG A 131 -0.35 -19.96 -11.48
N ASP A 132 0.86 -19.84 -10.95
CA ASP A 132 1.97 -20.76 -11.22
C ASP A 132 1.64 -22.20 -10.77
N GLN A 133 0.93 -22.33 -9.65
CA GLN A 133 0.47 -23.64 -9.17
C GLN A 133 -0.57 -24.24 -10.12
N LEU A 134 -1.54 -23.45 -10.56
CA LEU A 134 -2.57 -23.90 -11.50
C LEU A 134 -1.97 -24.31 -12.85
N GLU A 135 -0.97 -23.57 -13.34
CA GLU A 135 -0.27 -23.90 -14.58
C GLU A 135 0.55 -25.21 -14.46
N ARG A 136 1.20 -25.44 -13.30
CA ARG A 136 1.85 -26.73 -13.02
C ARG A 136 0.87 -27.88 -12.99
N ASP A 137 -0.25 -27.73 -12.30
CA ASP A 137 -1.25 -28.79 -12.18
C ASP A 137 -1.85 -29.15 -13.56
N GLN A 138 -2.10 -28.15 -14.42
CA GLN A 138 -2.55 -28.37 -15.80
C GLN A 138 -1.49 -29.09 -16.66
N LEU A 139 -0.22 -28.72 -16.52
CA LEU A 139 0.87 -29.40 -17.24
C LEU A 139 1.05 -30.85 -16.80
N ASP A 140 0.88 -31.14 -15.51
CA ASP A 140 0.97 -32.51 -14.98
C ASP A 140 -0.23 -33.37 -15.42
N GLU A 141 -1.44 -32.80 -15.49
CA GLU A 141 -2.62 -33.47 -16.03
C GLU A 141 -2.43 -33.86 -17.52
N HIS A 142 -1.97 -32.91 -18.35
CA HIS A 142 -1.68 -33.19 -19.76
C HIS A 142 -0.55 -34.21 -19.98
N ARG A 143 0.41 -34.32 -19.06
CA ARG A 143 1.46 -35.35 -19.11
C ARG A 143 0.91 -36.73 -18.80
N LEU A 144 0.02 -36.84 -17.82
CA LEU A 144 -0.64 -38.11 -17.47
C LEU A 144 -1.50 -38.62 -18.62
N ASP A 145 -2.27 -37.75 -19.28
CA ASP A 145 -3.10 -38.13 -20.43
C ASP A 145 -2.27 -38.65 -21.61
N ARG A 146 -1.10 -38.05 -21.85
CA ARG A 146 -0.21 -38.47 -22.94
C ARG A 146 0.43 -39.82 -22.67
N HIS A 147 0.84 -40.09 -21.43
CA HIS A 147 1.40 -41.39 -21.05
C HIS A 147 0.37 -42.53 -21.10
N GLN A 148 -0.90 -42.27 -20.76
CA GLN A 148 -1.97 -43.28 -20.89
C GLN A 148 -2.29 -43.62 -22.35
N LEU A 149 -2.20 -42.65 -23.25
CA LEU A 149 -2.38 -42.90 -24.69
C LEU A 149 -1.24 -43.72 -25.29
N ASP A 150 0.00 -43.52 -24.85
CA ASP A 150 1.16 -44.28 -25.33
C ASP A 150 1.16 -45.74 -24.80
N GLU A 151 0.74 -46.00 -23.55
CA GLU A 151 0.61 -47.38 -23.04
C GLU A 151 -0.47 -48.19 -23.78
N HIS A 152 -1.61 -47.59 -24.10
CA HIS A 152 -2.68 -48.29 -24.82
C HIS A 152 -2.39 -48.56 -26.30
N GLN A 153 -1.44 -47.87 -26.91
CA GLN A 153 -1.00 -48.17 -28.27
C GLN A 153 0.03 -49.32 -28.31
N LEU A 154 0.87 -49.45 -27.28
CA LEU A 154 1.86 -50.54 -27.22
C LEU A 154 1.26 -51.93 -26.99
N ASP A 155 0.06 -52.04 -26.42
CA ASP A 155 -0.62 -53.33 -26.25
C ASP A 155 -1.35 -53.83 -27.52
N LYS A 156 -1.53 -52.98 -28.55
CA LYS A 156 -2.18 -53.40 -29.80
C LYS A 156 -1.23 -53.97 -30.83
N ASP A 157 0.04 -53.60 -30.81
CA ASP A 157 1.02 -54.10 -31.79
C ASP A 157 1.69 -55.41 -31.36
N ARG A 158 1.32 -55.98 -30.20
CA ARG A 158 1.93 -57.20 -29.66
C ARG A 158 1.18 -58.50 -29.95
N LEU A 159 0.15 -58.46 -30.81
CA LEU A 159 -0.73 -59.62 -31.08
C LEU A 159 -0.58 -60.27 -32.45
N ASP A 160 0.35 -59.80 -33.30
CA ASP A 160 0.52 -60.32 -34.67
C ASP A 160 1.96 -60.76 -35.01
N GLU A 161 2.71 -61.29 -34.05
CA GLU A 161 3.97 -62.00 -34.36
C GLU A 161 3.82 -63.52 -34.20
N LEU A 162 3.66 -64.13 -35.37
CA LEU A 162 3.63 -65.56 -35.67
C LEU A 162 4.79 -66.33 -35.04
N PRO A 163 4.61 -67.63 -34.76
CA PRO A 163 5.70 -68.51 -34.37
C PRO A 163 6.57 -68.85 -35.60
N GLN A 164 7.88 -69.03 -35.35
CA GLN A 164 8.86 -69.93 -36.00
C GLN A 164 10.20 -69.21 -36.28
N PRO A 165 11.32 -69.93 -36.49
CA PRO A 165 11.91 -70.91 -35.58
C PRO A 165 13.43 -70.67 -35.41
N SER A 166 13.96 -71.16 -34.29
CA SER A 166 15.23 -71.90 -34.18
C SER A 166 16.50 -71.42 -34.90
N SER A 167 17.46 -70.99 -34.05
CA SER A 167 18.90 -71.32 -34.08
C SER A 167 19.86 -70.35 -34.82
N PRO A 168 21.18 -70.44 -34.57
CA PRO A 168 21.85 -70.28 -33.27
C PRO A 168 23.14 -69.41 -33.37
N MET A 169 23.65 -69.00 -32.20
CA MET A 169 25.10 -68.89 -31.88
C MET A 169 26.05 -68.28 -32.93
N PHE A 170 26.54 -67.05 -32.70
CA PHE A 170 27.94 -66.74 -33.01
C PHE A 170 28.55 -65.68 -32.07
N TYR A 171 29.39 -66.19 -31.17
CA TYR A 171 30.61 -65.68 -30.53
C TYR A 171 30.88 -64.17 -30.41
N SER A 172 31.08 -63.78 -29.14
CA SER A 172 32.16 -62.97 -28.59
C SER A 172 33.32 -62.59 -29.53
N HIS A 173 33.71 -61.31 -29.57
CA HIS A 173 34.86 -60.80 -28.81
C HIS A 173 35.13 -59.29 -29.01
N PRO A 174 35.85 -58.65 -28.06
CA PRO A 174 36.13 -57.21 -28.00
C PRO A 174 37.47 -56.86 -28.66
N SER A 175 37.65 -55.62 -29.11
CA SER A 175 38.95 -54.91 -29.08
C SER A 175 38.84 -53.45 -29.49
N ALA A 176 39.03 -52.60 -28.49
CA ALA A 176 40.03 -51.53 -28.46
C ALA A 176 39.96 -50.31 -29.42
N PRO A 177 40.61 -49.20 -29.00
CA PRO A 177 40.27 -47.85 -29.39
C PRO A 177 41.10 -47.38 -30.57
N ASN A 178 40.58 -46.44 -31.36
CA ASN A 178 41.44 -45.61 -32.19
C ASN A 178 41.05 -44.15 -32.09
N SER A 179 42.03 -43.42 -31.62
CA SER A 179 42.17 -41.99 -31.56
C SER A 179 42.45 -41.41 -32.95
N TYR A 180 42.28 -40.09 -33.01
CA TYR A 180 42.87 -39.14 -33.95
C TYR A 180 42.20 -38.85 -35.31
N LEU A 181 42.02 -37.54 -35.48
CA LEU A 181 42.12 -36.74 -36.71
C LEU A 181 40.96 -36.82 -37.70
N SER A 182 40.11 -35.78 -37.66
CA SER A 182 39.92 -34.90 -38.81
C SER A 182 39.22 -33.60 -38.37
N GLU A 183 40.01 -32.66 -37.88
CA GLU A 183 39.71 -31.23 -37.99
C GLU A 183 39.64 -30.87 -39.48
N SER A 184 38.44 -30.94 -40.05
CA SER A 184 38.14 -30.25 -41.31
C SER A 184 37.25 -29.08 -40.93
N GLY A 185 37.87 -27.89 -40.94
CA GLY A 185 37.24 -26.62 -40.67
C GLY A 185 36.03 -26.41 -41.58
N SER A 186 34.86 -26.74 -41.06
CA SER A 186 33.61 -26.21 -41.56
C SER A 186 33.56 -24.76 -41.10
N LEU A 187 33.96 -23.84 -41.99
CA LEU A 187 33.65 -22.42 -41.90
C LEU A 187 32.12 -22.29 -41.93
N ARG A 188 31.46 -22.62 -40.81
CA ARG A 188 30.10 -22.22 -40.52
C ARG A 188 30.14 -20.71 -40.44
N SER A 189 29.78 -20.10 -41.58
CA SER A 189 29.26 -18.76 -41.73
C SER A 189 28.52 -18.35 -40.45
N HIS A 190 29.24 -17.72 -39.53
CA HIS A 190 28.69 -17.06 -38.36
C HIS A 190 27.88 -15.90 -38.90
N ASN A 191 26.58 -16.13 -39.05
CA ASN A 191 25.66 -15.04 -39.30
C ASN A 191 25.68 -14.19 -38.01
N PRO A 192 26.26 -12.98 -38.01
CA PRO A 192 26.50 -12.21 -36.78
C PRO A 192 25.22 -11.66 -36.14
N TYR A 193 24.07 -12.00 -36.72
CA TYR A 193 22.74 -11.54 -36.34
C TYR A 193 21.85 -12.66 -35.80
N HIS A 194 22.43 -13.75 -35.28
CA HIS A 194 21.61 -14.63 -34.46
C HIS A 194 21.41 -13.94 -33.10
N PRO A 195 20.18 -13.49 -32.76
CA PRO A 195 19.93 -12.92 -31.45
C PRO A 195 20.33 -13.98 -30.43
N SER A 196 21.14 -13.59 -29.45
CA SER A 196 21.52 -14.47 -28.35
C SER A 196 20.26 -15.01 -27.68
N ASN A 197 20.33 -16.23 -27.12
CA ASN A 197 19.20 -16.82 -26.40
C ASN A 197 18.63 -15.87 -25.34
N GLU A 198 19.47 -15.01 -24.78
CA GLU A 198 19.11 -13.91 -23.87
C GLU A 198 18.15 -12.89 -24.51
N ILE A 199 18.34 -12.50 -25.78
CA ILE A 199 17.43 -11.60 -26.50
C ILE A 199 16.09 -12.28 -26.78
N LEU A 200 16.08 -13.58 -27.06
CA LEU A 200 14.84 -14.34 -27.27
C LEU A 200 14.07 -14.50 -25.95
N GLN A 201 14.77 -14.75 -24.84
CA GLN A 201 14.17 -14.82 -23.52
C GLN A 201 13.59 -13.46 -23.09
N LEU A 202 14.35 -12.38 -23.26
CA LEU A 202 13.86 -11.01 -23.00
C LEU A 202 12.67 -10.62 -23.90
N ARG A 203 12.55 -11.20 -25.10
CA ARG A 203 11.37 -11.00 -25.95
C ARG A 203 10.13 -11.71 -25.43
N GLY A 204 10.30 -12.91 -24.86
CA GLY A 204 9.22 -13.65 -24.20
C GLY A 204 8.73 -12.88 -22.98
N GLU A 205 9.63 -12.53 -22.07
CA GLU A 205 9.31 -11.78 -20.84
C GLU A 205 8.65 -10.42 -21.16
N ASN A 206 9.11 -9.70 -22.19
CA ASN A 206 8.44 -8.47 -22.63
C ASN A 206 7.04 -8.68 -23.22
N SER A 207 6.73 -9.87 -23.74
CA SER A 207 5.38 -10.20 -24.20
C SER A 207 4.47 -10.37 -23.00
N ASP A 208 4.91 -11.12 -22.00
CA ASP A 208 4.13 -11.40 -20.78
C ASP A 208 3.82 -10.11 -20.02
N TYR A 209 4.80 -9.20 -19.92
CA TYR A 209 4.56 -7.88 -19.32
C TYR A 209 3.55 -7.03 -20.11
N ARG A 210 3.47 -7.16 -21.43
CA ARG A 210 2.47 -6.41 -22.21
C ARG A 210 1.06 -6.94 -21.96
N ASP A 211 0.93 -8.25 -21.84
CA ASP A 211 -0.35 -8.89 -21.56
C ASP A 211 -0.83 -8.59 -20.13
N GLU A 212 0.08 -8.60 -19.14
CA GLU A 212 -0.21 -8.17 -17.76
C GLU A 212 -0.63 -6.70 -17.69
N ASN A 213 0.09 -5.81 -18.41
CA ASN A 213 -0.28 -4.39 -18.49
C ASN A 213 -1.62 -4.17 -19.19
N LEU A 214 -2.01 -5.03 -20.14
CA LEU A 214 -3.32 -4.96 -20.78
C LEU A 214 -4.43 -5.35 -19.80
N ALA A 215 -4.25 -6.45 -19.08
CA ALA A 215 -5.22 -6.94 -18.09
C ALA A 215 -5.43 -5.93 -16.95
N LEU A 216 -4.36 -5.30 -16.44
CA LEU A 216 -4.47 -4.27 -15.41
C LEU A 216 -5.23 -3.03 -15.89
N ARG A 217 -5.12 -2.67 -17.17
CA ARG A 217 -5.90 -1.57 -17.75
C ARG A 217 -7.39 -1.92 -17.85
N GLU A 218 -7.71 -3.15 -18.22
CA GLU A 218 -9.11 -3.62 -18.26
C GLU A 218 -9.73 -3.61 -16.86
N GLU A 219 -9.01 -4.03 -15.82
CA GLU A 219 -9.48 -3.98 -14.44
C GLU A 219 -9.69 -2.53 -13.96
N LEU A 220 -8.77 -1.62 -14.34
CA LEU A 220 -8.87 -0.20 -14.00
C LEU A 220 -10.10 0.44 -14.66
N ASP A 221 -10.37 0.14 -15.93
CA ASP A 221 -11.56 0.60 -16.66
C ASP A 221 -12.86 0.07 -16.00
N GLU A 222 -12.87 -1.17 -15.51
CA GLU A 222 -14.01 -1.73 -14.78
C GLU A 222 -14.24 -1.01 -13.43
N LYS A 223 -13.18 -0.77 -12.65
CA LYS A 223 -13.28 -0.03 -11.39
C LYS A 223 -13.75 1.41 -11.61
N GLU A 224 -13.26 2.09 -12.65
CA GLU A 224 -13.75 3.41 -13.02
C GLU A 224 -15.23 3.42 -13.42
N ALA A 225 -15.70 2.39 -14.10
CA ALA A 225 -17.12 2.23 -14.44
C ALA A 225 -17.98 2.07 -13.18
N ILE A 226 -17.52 1.31 -12.18
CA ILE A 226 -18.20 1.17 -10.89
C ILE A 226 -18.25 2.53 -10.16
N ILE A 227 -17.13 3.25 -10.10
CA ILE A 227 -17.07 4.57 -9.46
C ILE A 227 -18.03 5.55 -10.13
N ARG A 228 -18.08 5.57 -11.47
CA ARG A 228 -19.06 6.38 -12.22
C ARG A 228 -20.50 6.02 -11.86
N SER A 229 -20.84 4.73 -11.84
CA SER A 229 -22.17 4.25 -11.46
C SER A 229 -22.56 4.65 -10.02
N LEU A 230 -21.61 4.59 -9.07
CA LEU A 230 -21.85 5.04 -7.71
C LEU A 230 -22.06 6.55 -7.62
N ARG A 231 -21.30 7.35 -8.37
CA ARG A 231 -21.50 8.81 -8.43
C ARG A 231 -22.88 9.16 -8.99
N ASP A 232 -23.33 8.49 -10.04
CA ASP A 232 -24.66 8.70 -10.61
C ASP A 232 -25.77 8.36 -9.59
N ARG A 233 -25.60 7.28 -8.82
CA ARG A 233 -26.55 6.91 -7.75
C ARG A 233 -26.57 7.92 -6.60
N VAL A 234 -25.42 8.46 -6.23
CA VAL A 234 -25.34 9.52 -5.20
C VAL A 234 -26.05 10.78 -5.70
N ALA A 235 -25.84 11.18 -6.96
CA ALA A 235 -26.50 12.35 -7.53
C ALA A 235 -28.04 12.21 -7.57
N VAL A 236 -28.57 11.01 -7.85
CA VAL A 236 -30.02 10.75 -7.78
C VAL A 236 -30.54 10.92 -6.35
N LEU A 237 -29.83 10.38 -5.36
CA LEU A 237 -30.23 10.48 -3.96
C LEU A 237 -30.16 11.93 -3.44
N GLU A 238 -29.16 12.70 -3.88
CA GLU A 238 -29.05 14.12 -3.53
C GLU A 238 -30.18 14.95 -4.15
N GLY A 239 -30.58 14.66 -5.39
CA GLY A 239 -31.71 15.32 -6.04
C GLY A 239 -33.07 15.02 -5.38
N GLU A 240 -33.30 13.79 -4.91
CA GLU A 240 -34.54 13.43 -4.19
C GLU A 240 -34.70 14.16 -2.85
N VAL A 241 -33.61 14.60 -2.23
CA VAL A 241 -33.64 15.33 -0.95
C VAL A 241 -34.07 16.79 -1.14
N GLU A 242 -33.69 17.43 -2.25
CA GLU A 242 -34.05 18.83 -2.51
C GLU A 242 -35.55 19.01 -2.84
N ASP A 243 -36.19 18.02 -3.47
CA ASP A 243 -37.62 18.09 -3.80
C ASP A 243 -38.54 17.78 -2.58
N GLY A 244 -38.01 17.14 -1.53
CA GLY A 244 -38.78 16.75 -0.35
C GLY A 244 -38.98 17.84 0.72
N GLU A 245 -38.19 18.92 0.69
CA GLU A 245 -38.17 19.94 1.76
C GLU A 245 -39.10 21.14 1.51
N SER A 246 -39.85 21.13 0.41
CA SER A 246 -40.71 22.25 0.00
C SER A 246 -42.21 22.11 0.30
N ALA A 247 -42.65 21.05 1.00
CA ALA A 247 -44.08 20.78 1.19
C ALA A 247 -44.70 21.13 2.56
N ASP A 248 -43.92 21.36 3.63
CA ASP A 248 -44.46 21.53 5.00
C ASP A 248 -44.30 22.95 5.59
N GLY A 249 -44.10 23.95 4.73
CA GLY A 249 -43.84 25.34 5.11
C GLY A 249 -45.06 26.27 5.20
N GLU A 250 -46.26 25.80 5.57
CA GLU A 250 -47.38 26.70 5.92
C GLU A 250 -48.21 26.14 7.09
N GLY A 251 -47.97 26.66 8.30
CA GLY A 251 -48.95 26.60 9.38
C GLY A 251 -48.38 26.22 10.74
N GLY A 252 -47.85 27.19 11.48
CA GLY A 252 -47.38 26.91 12.85
C GLY A 252 -47.00 28.16 13.64
N LYS A 253 -47.81 29.20 13.56
CA LYS A 253 -47.67 30.40 14.38
C LYS A 253 -48.34 30.11 15.72
N GLU A 254 -47.63 29.64 16.73
CA GLU A 254 -48.14 29.70 18.12
C GLU A 254 -47.04 29.59 19.19
N ARG A 255 -47.05 30.63 20.03
CA ARG A 255 -46.66 30.71 21.44
C ARG A 255 -45.19 30.51 21.82
N GLU A 256 -44.53 31.66 21.96
CA GLU A 256 -43.69 31.96 23.11
C GLU A 256 -44.49 31.66 24.40
N ASP A 257 -44.06 30.68 25.17
CA ASP A 257 -44.28 30.64 26.60
C ASP A 257 -42.96 30.22 27.25
N ASP A 258 -42.43 31.14 28.04
CA ASP A 258 -41.28 31.01 28.90
C ASP A 258 -41.52 29.88 29.92
N GLU A 259 -40.74 28.81 29.87
CA GLU A 259 -40.57 27.93 31.03
C GLU A 259 -39.09 27.74 31.32
N ASP A 260 -38.67 28.39 32.41
CA ASP A 260 -37.48 28.10 33.19
C ASP A 260 -37.45 26.60 33.55
N VAL A 261 -36.58 25.84 32.91
CA VAL A 261 -36.31 24.45 33.29
C VAL A 261 -34.98 24.37 34.03
N ASP A 262 -35.10 24.27 35.35
CA ASP A 262 -34.07 23.82 36.28
C ASP A 262 -33.41 22.53 35.76
N TRP A 263 -32.10 22.61 35.46
CA TRP A 263 -31.30 21.44 35.17
C TRP A 263 -30.99 20.69 36.47
N VAL A 264 -31.89 19.77 36.83
CA VAL A 264 -31.63 18.75 37.83
C VAL A 264 -30.74 17.66 37.22
N GLU A 265 -29.57 17.57 37.82
CA GLU A 265 -28.61 16.48 37.79
C GLU A 265 -29.30 15.11 38.00
N GLY A 266 -29.23 14.22 37.00
CA GLY A 266 -29.80 12.88 37.13
C GLY A 266 -29.57 12.03 35.89
N GLY A 267 -28.60 11.11 35.96
CA GLY A 267 -28.24 10.25 34.84
C GLY A 267 -29.32 9.23 34.48
N LEU A 268 -29.13 8.56 33.34
CA LEU A 268 -29.57 7.18 33.05
C LEU A 268 -29.10 6.82 31.62
N ILE A 269 -28.27 5.80 31.47
CA ILE A 269 -28.64 4.47 30.95
C ILE A 269 -28.67 4.35 29.41
N ARG A 270 -27.72 3.53 28.95
CA ARG A 270 -27.78 2.46 27.92
C ARG A 270 -28.70 2.65 26.70
N GLY A 271 -28.08 2.56 25.52
CA GLY A 271 -28.78 2.33 24.26
C GLY A 271 -27.90 1.79 23.14
N ALA A 272 -27.00 0.83 23.39
CA ALA A 272 -26.24 0.16 22.34
C ALA A 272 -27.14 -0.81 21.56
N LYS A 273 -27.77 -0.33 20.47
CA LYS A 273 -28.39 -1.19 19.45
C LYS A 273 -27.29 -1.80 18.58
N ARG A 274 -26.89 -3.04 18.89
CA ARG A 274 -26.22 -3.94 17.94
C ARG A 274 -27.22 -4.29 16.83
N ARG A 275 -26.98 -3.81 15.61
CA ARG A 275 -27.54 -4.42 14.40
C ARG A 275 -26.70 -5.66 14.08
N LYS A 276 -27.38 -6.80 13.96
CA LYS A 276 -26.85 -8.01 13.32
C LYS A 276 -26.87 -7.78 11.81
N LEU A 277 -25.73 -7.99 11.17
CA LEU A 277 -25.62 -8.52 9.82
C LEU A 277 -25.03 -9.93 9.99
#